data_AF-A0A941ZW95-F1
#
_entry.id   AF-A0A941ZW95-F1
#
_cell.length_a   1.000
_cell.length_b   1.000
_cell.length_c   1.000
_cell.angle_alpha   90.00
_cell.angle_beta   90.00
_cell.angle_gamma   90.00
#
_symmetry.space_group_name_H-M   'P 1'
#
loop_
_entity.id
_entity.type
_entity.pdbx_description
1 polymer ?
#
loop_
_entity_poly.entity_id
_entity_poly.type
_entity_poly.pdbx_seq_one_letter_code
_entity_poly.pdbx_strand_id
1 'polypeptide(L)' 'MSRKEDQNLIVGLDIGTSKVVAVVGEVGQDGTIDVVGAGVHPARGLKKGVVVNIESTVQSIQRAVDEAERMA' A
#
# COMPACT_ATOMS: atom_id res chain seq x y z
N MET A 1 19.78 17.34 8.51
CA MET A 1 18.96 16.53 7.58
C MET A 1 17.56 17.09 7.65
N SER A 2 17.09 17.76 6.59
CA SER A 2 15.75 18.31 6.58
C SER A 2 14.76 17.15 6.71
N ARG A 3 13.96 17.18 7.77
CA ARG A 3 12.69 16.46 7.80
C ARG A 3 11.98 16.93 6.53
N LYS A 4 11.86 16.06 5.50
CA LYS A 4 10.98 16.36 4.36
C LYS A 4 9.70 16.88 5.00
N GLU A 5 9.28 18.10 4.65
CA GLU A 5 8.00 18.65 5.11
C GLU A 5 6.99 17.52 5.04
N ASP A 6 6.16 17.36 6.08
CA ASP A 6 5.18 16.29 6.17
C ASP A 6 4.29 16.38 4.92
N GLN A 7 4.71 15.75 3.82
CA GLN A 7 3.94 15.62 2.60
C GLN A 7 2.65 15.00 3.08
N ASN A 8 1.53 15.64 2.76
CA ASN A 8 0.24 15.22 3.26
C ASN A 8 -0.16 13.94 2.51
N LEU A 9 0.51 12.84 2.86
CA LEU A 9 0.41 11.57 2.19
C LEU A 9 -0.76 10.81 2.79
N ILE A 10 -1.59 10.27 1.91
CA ILE A 10 -2.62 9.30 2.23
C ILE A 10 -2.24 7.97 1.60
N VAL A 11 -2.37 6.89 2.35
CA VAL A 11 -2.09 5.54 1.84
C VAL A 11 -3.36 4.69 1.93
N GLY A 12 -3.75 4.13 0.80
CA GLY A 12 -4.79 3.11 0.70
C GLY A 12 -4.17 1.72 0.63
N LEU A 13 -4.61 0.80 1.50
CA LEU A 13 -4.23 -0.60 1.47
C LEU A 13 -5.48 -1.47 1.28
N ASP A 14 -5.55 -2.21 0.19
CA ASP A 14 -6.59 -3.20 -0.10
C ASP A 14 -5.99 -4.62 -0.02
N ILE A 15 -6.53 -5.44 0.87
CA ILE A 15 -6.07 -6.81 1.11
C ILE A 15 -7.14 -7.77 0.59
N GLY A 16 -7.08 -8.04 -0.71
CA GLY A 16 -7.93 -9.03 -1.35
C GLY A 16 -7.43 -10.46 -1.14
N THR A 17 -8.33 -11.43 -1.31
CA THR A 17 -7.96 -12.86 -1.35
C THR A 17 -7.09 -13.22 -2.56
N SER A 18 -7.12 -12.40 -3.62
CA SER A 18 -6.34 -12.62 -4.84
C SER A 18 -5.06 -11.77 -4.90
N LYS A 19 -5.11 -10.53 -4.41
CA LYS A 19 -4.01 -9.57 -4.48
C LYS A 19 -4.08 -8.59 -3.30
N VAL A 20 -2.91 -8.09 -2.92
CA VAL A 20 -2.77 -6.91 -2.06
C VAL A 20 -2.40 -5.72 -2.94
N VAL A 21 -3.03 -4.59 -2.72
CA VAL A 21 -2.78 -3.33 -3.44
C VAL A 21 -2.47 -2.24 -2.41
N ALA A 22 -1.35 -1.54 -2.59
CA ALA A 22 -1.03 -0.33 -1.87
C ALA A 22 -1.02 0.85 -2.84
N VAL A 23 -1.63 1.97 -2.48
CA VAL A 23 -1.64 3.21 -3.27
C VAL A 23 -1.25 4.36 -2.36
N VAL A 24 -0.28 5.15 -2.78
CA VAL A 24 0.18 6.36 -2.09
C VAL A 24 -0.31 7.56 -2.89
N GLY A 25 -1.06 8.42 -2.23
CA GLY A 25 -1.52 9.69 -2.77
C GLY A 25 -0.94 10.86 -1.99
N GLU A 26 -0.62 11.94 -2.67
CA GLU A 26 -0.28 13.24 -2.07
C GLU A 26 -1.50 14.14 -2.13
N VAL A 27 -1.88 14.72 -1.00
CA VAL A 27 -3.05 15.61 -0.88
C VAL A 27 -2.60 17.05 -1.07
N GLY A 28 -3.04 17.66 -2.17
CA GLY A 28 -2.81 19.07 -2.49
C GLY A 28 -3.57 20.02 -1.55
N GLN A 29 -3.18 21.30 -1.55
CA GLN A 29 -3.81 22.33 -0.71
C GLN A 29 -5.29 22.58 -1.05
N ASP A 30 -5.70 22.23 -2.27
CA ASP A 30 -7.08 22.31 -2.76
C ASP A 30 -7.91 21.04 -2.46
N GLY A 31 -7.30 20.06 -1.78
CA GLY A 31 -7.93 18.78 -1.44
C GLY A 31 -7.91 17.74 -2.58
N THR A 32 -7.26 18.03 -3.71
CA THR A 32 -7.01 17.04 -4.75
C THR A 32 -6.02 15.98 -4.26
N ILE A 33 -6.14 14.76 -4.81
CA ILE A 33 -5.25 13.65 -4.48
C ILE A 33 -4.54 13.22 -5.75
N ASP A 34 -3.23 13.41 -5.78
CA ASP A 34 -2.37 12.92 -6.85
C ASP A 34 -1.77 11.57 -6.45
N VAL A 35 -1.97 10.55 -7.27
CA VAL A 35 -1.39 9.23 -7.02
C VAL A 35 0.09 9.26 -7.39
N VAL A 36 0.94 9.21 -6.37
CA VAL A 36 2.41 9.27 -6.50
C VAL A 36 3.07 7.90 -6.46
N GLY A 37 2.40 6.88 -5.91
CA GLY A 37 2.93 5.51 -5.87
C GLY A 37 1.83 4.46 -5.86
N ALA A 38 2.13 3.29 -6.44
CA ALA A 38 1.24 2.13 -6.39
C ALA A 38 2.05 0.84 -6.38
N GLY A 39 1.56 -0.17 -5.66
CA GLY A 39 2.17 -1.49 -5.59
C GLY A 39 1.13 -2.57 -5.54
N VAL A 40 1.37 -3.68 -6.25
CA VAL A 40 0.42 -4.78 -6.39
C VAL A 40 1.15 -6.10 -6.27
N HIS A 41 0.77 -6.88 -5.27
CA HIS A 41 1.36 -8.19 -5.06
C HIS A 41 0.29 -9.29 -4.98
N PRO A 42 0.49 -10.47 -5.59
CA PRO A 42 -0.40 -11.62 -5.38
C PRO A 42 -0.54 -11.94 -3.89
N ALA A 43 -1.78 -12.12 -3.42
CA ALA A 43 -2.04 -12.41 -2.02
C ALA A 43 -1.80 -13.89 -1.72
N ARG A 44 -1.13 -14.14 -0.59
CA ARG A 44 -0.99 -15.47 0.00
C ARG A 44 -1.40 -15.39 1.46
N GLY A 45 -1.92 -16.50 1.99
CA GLY A 45 -2.33 -16.58 3.39
C GLY A 45 -3.75 -16.13 3.69
N LEU A 46 -4.51 -15.67 2.69
CA LEU A 46 -5.96 -15.46 2.80
C LEU A 46 -6.75 -16.55 2.04
N LYS A 47 -7.88 -16.96 2.62
CA LYS A 47 -8.86 -17.84 1.97
C LYS A 47 -10.27 -17.44 2.39
N LYS A 48 -11.14 -17.15 1.42
CA LYS A 48 -12.53 -16.71 1.65
C LYS A 48 -12.65 -15.56 2.67
N GLY A 49 -11.73 -14.60 2.62
CA GLY A 49 -11.70 -13.44 3.52
C GLY A 49 -11.11 -13.72 4.91
N VAL A 50 -10.62 -14.93 5.17
CA VAL A 50 -10.02 -15.32 6.45
C VAL A 50 -8.51 -15.49 6.29
N VAL A 51 -7.73 -14.96 7.24
CA VAL A 51 -6.29 -15.21 7.32
C VAL A 51 -6.06 -16.64 7.80
N VAL A 52 -5.54 -17.49 6.91
CA VAL A 52 -5.19 -18.88 7.17
C VAL A 52 -3.69 -19.09 7.36
N ASN A 53 -2.86 -18.14 6.95
CA ASN A 53 -1.42 -18.10 7.23
C ASN A 53 -0.97 -16.64 7.36
N ILE A 54 -0.62 -16.22 8.57
CA ILE A 54 -0.29 -14.82 8.87
C ILE A 54 1.05 -14.40 8.26
N GLU A 55 2.08 -15.24 8.29
CA GLU A 55 3.42 -14.90 7.78
C GLU A 55 3.38 -14.57 6.28
N SER A 56 2.70 -15.41 5.49
CA SER A 56 2.53 -15.18 4.06
C SER A 56 1.63 -13.97 3.74
N THR A 57 0.67 -13.65 4.63
CA THR A 57 -0.15 -12.45 4.52
C THR A 57 0.70 -11.20 4.76
N VAL A 58 1.49 -11.18 5.83
CA VAL A 58 2.43 -10.10 6.16
C VAL A 58 3.43 -9.90 5.01
N GLN A 59 3.99 -10.97 4.46
CA GLN A 59 4.90 -10.88 3.32
C GLN A 59 4.22 -10.28 2.09
N SER A 60 2.98 -10.67 1.79
CA SER A 60 2.24 -10.13 0.64
C SER A 60 1.96 -8.63 0.79
N ILE A 61 1.65 -8.18 2.01
CA ILE A 61 1.44 -6.76 2.34
C ILE A 61 2.75 -5.98 2.19
N GLN A 62 3.84 -6.46 2.81
CA GLN A 62 5.14 -5.81 2.75
C GLN A 62 5.58 -5.60 1.31
N ARG A 63 5.41 -6.62 0.45
CA ARG A 63 5.80 -6.52 -0.96
C ARG A 63 4.99 -5.49 -1.75
N ALA A 64 3.69 -5.35 -1.48
CA ALA A 64 2.87 -4.32 -2.12
C ALA A 64 3.25 -2.92 -1.63
N VAL A 65 3.54 -2.76 -0.33
CA VAL A 65 4.00 -1.47 0.22
C VAL A 65 5.38 -1.10 -0.32
N ASP A 66 6.35 -2.01 -0.31
CA ASP A 66 7.70 -1.78 -0.85
C ASP A 66 7.68 -1.35 -2.32
N GLU A 67 6.76 -1.89 -3.12
CA GLU A 67 6.60 -1.51 -4.52
C GLU A 67 6.01 -0.10 -4.66
N ALA A 68 4.99 0.23 -3.86
CA ALA A 68 4.40 1.57 -3.85
C ALA A 68 5.39 2.65 -3.40
N GLU A 69 6.20 2.36 -2.38
CA GLU A 69 7.25 3.26 -1.88
C GLU A 69 8.37 3.52 -2.88
N ARG A 70 8.69 2.57 -3.77
CA ARG A 70 9.75 2.76 -4.79
C ARG A 70 9.34 3.71 -5.90
N MET A 71 8.03 3.93 -6.08
CA MET A 71 7.47 4.76 -7.15
C MET A 71 7.15 6.19 -6.71
N ALA A 72 6.93 6.41 -5.41
CA ALA A 72 6.70 7.70 -4.78
C ALA A 72 8.01 8.43 -4.42
#